data_AF-A0A7H8PZ64-F1
#
_entry.id   AF-A0A7H8PZ64-F1
#
_cell.length_a   1.000
_cell.length_b   1.000
_cell.length_c   1.000
_cell.angle_alpha   90.00
_cell.angle_beta   90.00
_cell.angle_gamma   90.00
#
_symmetry.space_group_name_H-M   'P 1'
#
loop_
_entity.id
_entity.type
_entity.pdbx_description
1 polymer ?
#
loop_
_entity_poly.entity_id
_entity_poly.type
_entity_poly.pdbx_seq_one_letter_code
_entity_poly.pdbx_strand_id
1 'polypeptide(L)'
;MSELLRSVFLALSPDAVTEGFLYLMLSLFALAVVCRFVRRGGEFVEQAPGLLTSLGILGTFTGVIIGLFEFSLVDIDQSIATLLDGLKTAFITSVCGIGLSIILRALTRFIPIPGDSAGPETDLADIQQSLQQMQAALVEGQERQLKQSENQLTEFSEQISRALVSEMEQVVQRFNERVEAQFGENMTRFGENFAQFDAMVATLSKEYKAHEERVEYWSEHCDTAVIGMVQVARDLQQVHQQLAEVPQFFEGMQGFGKDVREQMQALNVQLERYGQVSAQVQEVMPQLGDRIAQFVEGIDVVQQVMTSDMKQSLVSIAQQSELLGAQIQAVSGAFEKMSSLDADFIQSLVQESVTTHRNGMQELALQQARTHKEMVDALSHVIRKSIGDSENTIGKQYQLVERRMEEEIEGVISAMGQALAAISGQFTRDYRQLIGQMQRLSESAGRAQQQAHSPREEMA
;
A
#
# COMPACT_ATOMS: atom_id res chain seq x y z
N MET A 1 23.94 40.08 11.81
CA MET A 1 24.99 40.31 12.82
C MET A 1 26.18 40.95 12.11
N SER A 2 26.66 42.10 12.57
CA SER A 2 27.81 42.81 11.98
C SER A 2 29.03 41.88 11.88
N GLU A 3 29.78 41.89 10.77
CA GLU A 3 30.97 41.03 10.59
C GLU A 3 32.00 41.20 11.72
N LEU A 4 32.04 42.39 12.34
CA LEU A 4 32.84 42.70 13.53
C LEU A 4 32.46 41.87 14.76
N LEU A 5 31.17 41.65 14.99
CA LEU A 5 30.68 40.81 16.10
C LEU A 5 31.06 39.35 15.86
N ARG A 6 30.99 38.89 14.62
CA ARG A 6 31.34 37.52 14.24
C ARG A 6 32.85 37.26 14.39
N SER A 7 33.71 38.20 13.99
CA SER A 7 35.17 38.05 14.16
C SER A 7 35.61 38.09 15.63
N VAL A 8 34.94 38.86 16.48
CA VAL A 8 35.23 38.92 17.92
C VAL A 8 34.77 37.62 18.61
N PHE A 9 33.57 37.13 18.30
CA PHE A 9 33.05 35.89 18.90
C PHE A 9 33.80 34.63 18.46
N LEU A 10 34.26 34.55 17.20
CA LEU A 10 35.05 33.41 16.70
C LEU A 10 36.46 33.33 17.31
N ALA A 11 36.97 34.43 17.87
CA ALA A 11 38.29 34.48 18.51
C ALA A 11 38.26 34.13 20.01
N LEU A 12 37.08 33.98 20.61
CA LEU A 12 36.88 33.79 22.05
C LEU A 12 36.39 32.37 22.34
N SER A 13 37.29 31.50 22.84
CA SER A 13 36.88 30.21 23.37
C SER A 13 36.05 30.37 24.67
N PRO A 14 35.09 29.47 24.96
CA PRO A 14 34.29 29.51 26.19
C PRO A 14 35.15 29.61 27.46
N ASP A 15 36.28 28.91 27.49
CA ASP A 15 37.22 28.92 28.62
C ASP A 15 37.90 30.28 28.81
N ALA A 16 38.35 30.92 27.73
CA ALA A 16 38.99 32.24 27.80
C ALA A 16 38.01 33.32 28.30
N VAL A 17 36.74 33.21 27.92
CA VAL A 17 35.67 34.08 28.41
C VAL A 17 35.43 33.87 29.91
N THR A 18 35.36 32.61 30.36
CA THR A 18 35.21 32.27 31.77
C THR A 18 36.32 32.88 32.62
N GLU A 19 37.58 32.66 32.22
CA GLU A 19 38.75 33.20 32.93
C GLU A 19 38.73 34.74 32.96
N GLY A 20 38.40 35.39 31.84
CA GLY A 20 38.30 36.85 31.76
C GLY A 20 37.29 37.43 32.75
N PHE A 21 36.10 36.84 32.84
CA PHE A 21 35.07 37.25 33.80
C PHE A 21 35.50 37.00 35.26
N LEU A 22 36.16 35.88 35.54
CA LEU A 22 36.66 35.55 36.88
C LEU A 22 37.74 36.55 37.35
N TYR A 23 38.72 36.87 36.49
CA TYR A 23 39.73 37.87 36.82
C TYR A 23 39.13 39.25 37.03
N LEU A 24 38.16 39.64 36.21
CA LEU A 24 37.45 40.91 36.37
C LEU A 24 36.71 40.96 37.72
N MET A 25 35.96 39.90 38.07
CA MET A 25 35.25 39.81 39.36
C MET A 25 36.21 39.83 40.56
N LEU A 26 37.31 39.08 40.50
CA LEU A 26 38.31 39.06 41.58
C LEU A 26 39.00 40.42 41.74
N SER A 27 39.32 41.09 40.64
CA SER A 27 39.93 42.43 40.67
C SER A 27 38.98 43.46 41.31
N LEU A 28 37.70 43.41 40.97
CA LEU A 28 36.67 44.30 41.51
C LEU A 28 36.43 44.02 43.00
N PHE A 29 36.39 42.75 43.39
CA PHE A 29 36.29 42.34 44.79
C PHE A 29 37.50 42.83 45.60
N ALA A 30 38.72 42.60 45.12
CA ALA A 30 39.94 43.06 45.79
C ALA A 30 39.98 44.59 45.89
N LEU A 31 39.61 45.31 44.83
CA LEU A 31 39.51 46.77 44.84
C LEU A 31 38.50 47.27 45.88
N ALA A 32 37.32 46.65 45.96
CA ALA A 32 36.30 47.01 46.95
C ALA A 32 36.80 46.79 48.39
N VAL A 33 37.52 45.69 48.64
CA VAL A 33 38.15 45.41 49.93
C VAL A 33 39.23 46.45 50.26
N VAL A 34 40.11 46.80 49.31
CA VAL A 34 41.16 47.81 49.52
C VAL A 34 40.56 49.20 49.79
N CYS A 35 39.59 49.65 48.98
CA CYS A 35 38.90 50.93 49.18
C CYS A 35 38.23 51.02 50.56
N ARG A 36 37.68 49.90 51.04
CA ARG A 36 37.12 49.79 52.39
C ARG A 36 38.17 50.02 53.47
N PHE A 37 39.35 49.41 53.37
CA PHE A 37 40.44 49.61 54.35
C PHE A 37 41.06 51.01 54.28
N VAL A 38 41.11 51.63 53.10
CA VAL A 38 41.67 52.97 52.88
C VAL A 38 40.67 54.10 53.25
N ARG A 39 39.44 53.76 53.71
CA ARG A 39 38.36 54.69 54.08
C ARG A 39 37.99 55.70 52.97
N ARG A 40 38.21 55.35 51.71
CA ARG A 40 37.90 56.19 50.54
C ARG A 40 36.90 55.48 49.63
N GLY A 41 35.87 56.21 49.18
CA GLY A 41 34.86 55.70 48.24
C GLY A 41 33.83 54.76 48.86
N GLY A 42 33.20 55.13 49.99
CA GLY A 42 32.18 54.32 50.67
C GLY A 42 31.01 53.90 49.76
N GLU A 43 30.61 54.80 48.86
CA GLU A 43 29.54 54.55 47.88
C GLU A 43 29.92 53.44 46.88
N PHE A 44 31.20 53.34 46.46
CA PHE A 44 31.67 52.25 45.61
C PHE A 44 31.64 50.90 46.34
N VAL A 45 32.03 50.86 47.62
CA VAL A 45 32.02 49.64 48.44
C VAL A 45 30.58 49.15 48.68
N GLU A 46 29.63 50.07 48.82
CA GLU A 46 28.20 49.74 48.97
C GLU A 46 27.60 49.17 47.67
N GLN A 47 28.01 49.69 46.52
CA GLN A 47 27.51 49.25 45.21
C GLN A 47 28.25 48.02 44.64
N ALA A 48 29.49 47.76 45.07
CA ALA A 48 30.34 46.67 44.57
C ALA A 48 29.70 45.26 44.62
N PRO A 49 28.96 44.84 45.66
CA PRO A 49 28.24 43.57 45.65
C PRO A 49 27.18 43.49 44.53
N GLY A 50 26.49 44.61 44.28
CA GLY A 50 25.56 44.72 43.16
C GLY A 50 26.28 44.52 41.82
N LEU A 51 27.41 45.20 41.63
CA LEU A 51 28.23 45.07 40.42
C LEU A 51 28.77 43.65 40.19
N LEU A 52 29.24 42.96 41.25
CA LEU A 52 29.67 41.55 41.16
C LEU A 52 28.54 40.62 40.71
N THR A 53 27.33 40.86 41.21
CA THR A 53 26.13 40.08 40.84
C THR A 53 25.74 40.36 39.38
N SER A 54 25.70 41.64 38.99
CA SER A 54 25.41 42.05 37.60
C SER A 54 26.44 41.52 36.61
N LEU A 55 27.71 41.48 37.00
CA LEU A 55 28.78 40.94 36.17
C LEU A 55 28.69 39.41 36.03
N GLY A 56 28.27 38.70 37.08
CA GLY A 56 27.94 37.26 37.00
C GLY A 56 26.75 36.97 36.08
N ILE A 57 25.71 37.82 36.11
CA ILE A 57 24.57 37.74 35.18
C ILE A 57 25.02 37.99 33.73
N LEU A 58 25.88 38.99 33.50
CA LEU A 58 26.45 39.27 32.18
C LEU A 58 27.27 38.07 31.64
N GLY A 59 28.08 37.43 32.50
CA GLY A 59 28.81 36.21 32.17
C GLY A 59 27.89 35.05 31.80
N THR A 60 26.76 34.93 32.51
CA THR A 60 25.72 33.92 32.23
C THR A 60 25.16 34.07 30.82
N PHE A 61 24.73 35.29 30.47
CA PHE A 61 24.21 35.57 29.13
C PHE A 61 25.26 35.37 28.04
N THR A 62 26.51 35.74 28.31
CA THR A 62 27.60 35.56 27.36
C THR A 62 27.88 34.07 27.11
N GLY A 63 27.92 33.24 28.16
CA GLY A 63 28.11 31.78 28.02
C GLY A 63 26.98 31.08 27.26
N VAL A 64 25.73 31.46 27.50
CA VAL A 64 24.57 30.91 26.76
C VAL A 64 24.61 31.31 25.28
N ILE A 65 24.98 32.57 24.97
CA ILE A 65 25.13 33.03 23.58
C ILE A 65 26.21 32.23 22.86
N ILE A 66 27.36 31.99 23.49
CA ILE A 66 28.46 31.20 22.90
C ILE A 66 28.01 29.75 22.66
N GLY A 67 27.32 29.13 23.62
CA GLY A 67 26.83 27.75 23.49
C GLY A 67 25.79 27.55 22.39
N LEU A 68 25.04 28.60 22.03
CA LEU A 68 24.02 28.56 20.97
C LEU A 68 24.54 29.08 19.62
N PHE A 69 25.72 29.69 19.56
CA PHE A 69 26.21 30.40 18.37
C PHE A 69 26.49 29.48 17.17
N GLU A 70 26.97 28.26 17.42
CA GLU A 70 27.25 27.25 16.39
C GLU A 70 26.32 26.03 16.47
N PHE A 71 25.15 26.17 17.09
CA PHE A 71 24.22 25.05 17.24
C PHE A 71 23.64 24.64 15.88
N SER A 72 23.93 23.42 15.43
CA SER A 72 23.49 22.85 14.16
C SER A 72 22.71 21.56 14.37
N LEU A 73 21.56 21.44 13.71
CA LEU A 73 20.75 20.20 13.70
C LEU A 73 21.39 19.08 12.87
N VAL A 74 22.45 19.37 12.10
CA VAL A 74 23.15 18.41 11.25
C VAL A 74 24.20 17.62 12.07
N ASP A 75 24.87 18.29 13.02
CA ASP A 75 25.92 17.71 13.86
C ASP A 75 25.55 17.87 15.34
N ILE A 76 24.49 17.15 15.75
CA ILE A 76 23.87 17.29 17.08
C ILE A 76 24.86 16.97 18.20
N ASP A 77 25.70 15.94 18.07
CA ASP A 77 26.64 15.55 19.12
C ASP A 77 27.68 16.64 19.41
N GLN A 78 28.23 17.25 18.35
CA GLN A 78 29.18 18.36 18.49
C GLN A 78 28.48 19.63 18.99
N SER A 79 27.24 19.87 18.54
CA SER A 79 26.43 21.01 18.97
C SER A 79 26.04 20.92 20.45
N ILE A 80 25.72 19.72 20.96
CA ILE A 80 25.44 19.48 22.38
C ILE A 80 26.72 19.66 23.22
N ALA A 81 27.87 19.19 22.74
CA ALA A 81 29.16 19.38 23.42
C ALA A 81 29.51 20.86 23.58
N THR A 82 29.41 21.65 22.49
CA THR A 82 29.65 23.11 22.52
C THR A 82 28.62 23.84 23.39
N LEU A 83 27.35 23.42 23.35
CA LEU A 83 26.30 23.97 24.21
C LEU A 83 26.60 23.71 25.69
N LEU A 84 27.06 22.51 26.04
CA LEU A 84 27.45 22.14 27.40
C LEU A 84 28.62 22.99 27.90
N ASP A 85 29.60 23.31 27.05
CA ASP A 85 30.74 24.16 27.44
C ASP A 85 30.35 25.63 27.61
N GLY A 86 29.45 26.15 26.76
CA GLY A 86 28.84 27.47 26.96
C GLY A 86 28.00 27.54 28.25
N LEU A 87 27.28 26.47 28.58
CA LEU A 87 26.50 26.37 29.82
C LEU A 87 27.40 26.27 31.06
N LYS A 88 28.52 25.53 31.01
CA LYS A 88 29.51 25.51 32.10
C LYS A 88 30.06 26.90 32.38
N THR A 89 30.42 27.64 31.32
CA THR A 89 30.87 29.04 31.40
C THR A 89 29.82 29.94 32.07
N ALA A 90 28.56 29.78 31.66
CA ALA A 90 27.45 30.55 32.21
C ALA A 90 27.23 30.24 33.71
N PHE A 91 27.36 28.98 34.11
CA PHE A 91 27.16 28.56 35.50
C PHE A 91 28.30 29.03 36.42
N ILE A 92 29.55 28.85 36.01
CA ILE A 92 30.73 29.20 36.83
C ILE A 92 30.76 30.71 37.10
N THR A 93 30.51 31.54 36.08
CA THR A 93 30.53 33.01 36.24
C THR A 93 29.40 33.51 37.15
N SER A 94 28.22 32.88 37.10
CA SER A 94 27.10 33.19 37.99
C SER A 94 27.38 32.83 39.45
N VAL A 95 27.87 31.60 39.70
CA VAL A 95 28.18 31.12 41.04
C VAL A 95 29.26 31.99 41.69
N CYS A 96 30.31 32.34 40.96
CA CYS A 96 31.36 33.23 41.47
C CYS A 96 30.85 34.65 41.71
N GLY A 97 30.03 35.22 40.82
CA GLY A 97 29.48 36.57 40.98
C GLY A 97 28.57 36.70 42.20
N ILE A 98 27.68 35.72 42.41
CA ILE A 98 26.81 35.66 43.59
C ILE A 98 27.63 35.36 44.85
N GLY A 99 28.56 34.41 44.80
CA GLY A 99 29.42 34.03 45.92
C GLY A 99 30.26 35.20 46.43
N LEU A 100 30.99 35.89 45.55
CA LEU A 100 31.81 37.05 45.90
C LEU A 100 30.95 38.23 46.40
N SER A 101 29.76 38.43 45.83
CA SER A 101 28.80 39.46 46.29
C SER A 101 28.32 39.19 47.73
N ILE A 102 27.95 37.96 48.03
CA ILE A 102 27.53 37.55 49.39
C ILE A 102 28.70 37.71 50.37
N ILE A 103 29.90 37.26 50.01
CA ILE A 103 31.09 37.42 50.84
C ILE A 103 31.36 38.90 51.12
N LEU A 104 31.28 39.76 50.10
CA LEU A 104 31.52 41.19 50.26
C LEU A 104 30.46 41.86 51.15
N ARG A 105 29.17 41.51 50.99
CA ARG A 105 28.08 41.98 51.87
C ARG A 105 28.23 41.53 53.31
N ALA A 106 28.64 40.27 53.53
CA ALA A 106 28.90 39.77 54.86
C ALA A 106 30.07 40.55 55.50
N LEU A 107 31.15 40.78 54.75
CA LEU A 107 32.32 41.51 55.23
C LEU A 107 32.01 42.99 55.54
N THR A 108 31.14 43.64 54.75
CA THR A 108 30.70 45.01 55.03
C THR A 108 29.75 45.11 56.21
N ARG A 109 28.88 44.12 56.41
CA ARG A 109 27.85 44.12 57.46
C ARG A 109 28.37 43.70 58.84
N PHE A 110 29.21 42.67 58.92
CA PHE A 110 29.67 42.11 60.19
C PHE A 110 30.84 42.88 60.84
N ILE A 111 31.46 43.81 60.11
CA ILE A 111 32.54 44.65 60.61
C ILE A 111 32.12 46.13 60.54
N PRO A 112 31.29 46.65 61.48
CA PRO A 112 30.92 48.05 61.53
C PRO A 112 32.10 48.92 62.01
N ILE A 113 32.31 50.09 61.38
CA ILE A 113 33.33 51.08 61.78
C ILE A 113 32.60 52.20 62.57
N PRO A 114 33.11 52.66 63.74
CA PRO A 114 32.40 53.61 64.60
C PRO A 114 32.26 55.00 63.95
N GLY A 115 31.05 55.60 63.97
CA GLY A 115 30.93 57.03 63.64
C GLY A 115 29.59 57.66 63.25
N ASP A 116 28.44 56.97 63.14
CA ASP A 116 27.23 57.62 62.58
C ASP A 116 25.96 57.36 63.42
N SER A 117 25.51 58.38 64.17
CA SER A 117 24.16 58.47 64.77
C SER A 117 23.87 59.88 65.29
N ALA A 118 22.79 60.52 64.81
CA ALA A 118 22.01 61.53 65.57
C ALA A 118 20.66 61.84 64.91
N GLY A 119 19.56 61.76 65.67
CA GLY A 119 18.24 62.32 65.33
C GLY A 119 17.13 61.92 66.32
N PRO A 120 16.17 62.80 66.68
CA PRO A 120 15.72 63.00 68.06
C PRO A 120 14.34 62.38 68.43
N GLU A 121 14.11 62.35 69.74
CA GLU A 121 13.07 61.63 70.51
C GLU A 121 11.62 62.17 70.38
N THR A 122 10.65 61.26 70.56
CA THR A 122 9.20 61.56 70.70
C THR A 122 8.59 60.72 71.84
N ASP A 123 7.63 61.30 72.55
CA ASP A 123 7.12 60.93 73.88
C ASP A 123 6.25 59.65 73.94
N LEU A 124 6.27 58.98 75.10
CA LEU A 124 5.89 57.57 75.31
C LEU A 124 4.38 57.29 75.33
N ALA A 125 3.55 58.31 75.51
CA ALA A 125 2.09 58.16 75.64
C ALA A 125 1.36 57.97 74.29
N ASP A 126 1.84 58.59 73.22
CA ASP A 126 1.26 58.45 71.87
C ASP A 126 1.55 57.09 71.23
N ILE A 127 2.64 56.44 71.66
CA ILE A 127 3.08 55.13 71.16
C ILE A 127 2.15 54.03 71.66
N GLN A 128 1.66 54.11 72.90
CA GLN A 128 0.83 53.06 73.48
C GLN A 128 -0.58 53.02 72.86
N GLN A 129 -1.15 54.20 72.59
CA GLN A 129 -2.46 54.31 71.95
C GLN A 129 -2.40 53.97 70.45
N SER A 130 -1.34 54.37 69.75
CA SER A 130 -1.14 53.99 68.35
C SER A 130 -0.84 52.49 68.18
N LEU A 131 -0.10 51.86 69.10
CA LEU A 131 0.17 50.41 69.05
C LEU A 131 -1.09 49.56 69.21
N GLN A 132 -2.00 49.91 70.13
CA GLN A 132 -3.24 49.15 70.32
C GLN A 132 -4.20 49.27 69.11
N GLN A 133 -4.31 50.46 68.54
CA GLN A 133 -5.13 50.69 67.35
C GLN A 133 -4.54 50.01 66.10
N MET A 134 -3.21 50.01 65.99
CA MET A 134 -2.50 49.35 64.90
C MET A 134 -2.59 47.82 65.00
N GLN A 135 -2.53 47.25 66.20
CA GLN A 135 -2.65 45.80 66.41
C GLN A 135 -4.04 45.28 66.05
N ALA A 136 -5.11 46.00 66.41
CA ALA A 136 -6.47 45.66 66.01
C ALA A 136 -6.68 45.78 64.49
N ALA A 137 -6.18 46.86 63.88
CA ALA A 137 -6.25 47.06 62.42
C ALA A 137 -5.39 46.06 61.63
N LEU A 138 -4.26 45.59 62.19
CA LEU A 138 -3.39 44.58 61.61
C LEU A 138 -4.03 43.19 61.63
N VAL A 139 -4.70 42.83 62.72
CA VAL A 139 -5.39 41.53 62.83
C VAL A 139 -6.59 41.50 61.89
N GLU A 140 -7.43 42.53 61.88
CA GLU A 140 -8.53 42.63 60.90
C GLU A 140 -8.02 42.71 59.45
N GLY A 141 -6.92 43.43 59.21
CA GLY A 141 -6.29 43.56 57.92
C GLY A 141 -5.74 42.22 57.40
N GLN A 142 -5.00 41.49 58.24
CA GLN A 142 -4.50 40.16 57.92
C GLN A 142 -5.63 39.17 57.67
N GLU A 143 -6.69 39.18 58.48
CA GLU A 143 -7.80 38.24 58.32
C GLU A 143 -8.58 38.50 57.02
N ARG A 144 -8.81 39.78 56.66
CA ARG A 144 -9.39 40.15 55.36
C ARG A 144 -8.48 39.76 54.21
N GLN A 145 -7.17 39.95 54.34
CA GLN A 145 -6.20 39.64 53.29
C GLN A 145 -6.00 38.13 53.09
N LEU A 146 -6.06 37.32 54.16
CA LEU A 146 -6.09 35.86 54.11
C LEU A 146 -7.36 35.34 53.45
N LYS A 147 -8.54 35.84 53.84
CA LYS A 147 -9.82 35.49 53.20
C LYS A 147 -9.86 35.88 51.72
N GLN A 148 -9.28 37.03 51.37
CA GLN A 148 -9.17 37.47 49.98
C GLN A 148 -8.19 36.59 49.19
N SER A 149 -7.07 36.20 49.80
CA SER A 149 -6.09 35.27 49.19
C SER A 149 -6.67 33.87 49.00
N GLU A 150 -7.44 33.34 49.95
CA GLU A 150 -8.13 32.05 49.82
C GLU A 150 -9.16 32.08 48.69
N ASN A 151 -9.98 33.14 48.62
CA ASN A 151 -10.97 33.29 47.55
C ASN A 151 -10.30 33.41 46.18
N GLN A 152 -9.20 34.16 46.08
CA GLN A 152 -8.43 34.26 44.83
C GLN A 152 -7.78 32.93 44.44
N LEU A 153 -7.21 32.17 45.38
CA LEU A 153 -6.67 30.83 45.11
C LEU A 153 -7.75 29.85 44.66
N THR A 154 -8.95 29.96 45.22
CA THR A 154 -10.09 29.12 44.86
C THR A 154 -10.60 29.45 43.46
N GLU A 155 -10.85 30.72 43.15
CA GLU A 155 -11.24 31.17 41.80
C GLU A 155 -10.18 30.81 40.75
N PHE A 156 -8.90 30.93 41.12
CA PHE A 156 -7.79 30.63 40.24
C PHE A 156 -7.66 29.12 39.94
N SER A 157 -7.77 28.28 40.97
CA SER A 157 -7.83 26.82 40.82
C SER A 157 -9.00 26.39 39.93
N GLU A 158 -10.16 27.03 40.12
CA GLU A 158 -11.35 26.78 39.32
C GLU A 158 -11.18 27.22 37.86
N GLN A 159 -10.53 28.36 37.61
CA GLN A 159 -10.20 28.82 36.25
C GLN A 159 -9.23 27.89 35.54
N ILE A 160 -8.17 27.42 36.20
CA ILE A 160 -7.24 26.45 35.60
C ILE A 160 -7.96 25.15 35.28
N SER A 161 -8.75 24.64 36.22
CA SER A 161 -9.48 23.39 36.03
C SER A 161 -10.43 23.50 34.82
N ARG A 162 -11.17 24.61 34.72
CA ARG A 162 -12.06 24.86 33.56
C ARG A 162 -11.30 25.03 32.25
N ALA A 163 -10.19 25.77 32.23
CA ALA A 163 -9.39 25.97 31.03
C ALA A 163 -8.72 24.67 30.56
N LEU A 164 -8.18 23.87 31.49
CA LEU A 164 -7.56 22.59 31.19
C LEU A 164 -8.59 21.57 30.68
N VAL A 165 -9.77 21.50 31.31
CA VAL A 165 -10.86 20.63 30.86
C VAL A 165 -11.35 21.08 29.47
N SER A 166 -11.50 22.38 29.24
CA SER A 166 -11.95 22.90 27.94
C SER A 166 -10.96 22.65 26.80
N GLU A 167 -9.65 22.78 27.05
CA GLU A 167 -8.62 22.45 26.04
C GLU A 167 -8.53 20.94 25.81
N MET A 168 -8.58 20.12 26.87
CA MET A 168 -8.64 18.66 26.72
C MET A 168 -9.88 18.21 25.95
N GLU A 169 -11.04 18.81 26.20
CA GLU A 169 -12.28 18.52 25.48
C GLU A 169 -12.15 18.85 23.99
N GLN A 170 -11.53 19.99 23.64
CA GLN A 170 -11.26 20.34 22.24
C GLN A 170 -10.25 19.40 21.58
N VAL A 171 -9.18 19.01 22.27
CA VAL A 171 -8.20 18.05 21.74
C VAL A 171 -8.86 16.69 21.50
N VAL A 172 -9.67 16.21 22.45
CA VAL A 172 -10.42 14.96 22.30
C VAL A 172 -11.43 15.06 21.16
N GLN A 173 -12.18 16.15 21.03
CA GLN A 173 -13.10 16.35 19.90
C GLN A 173 -12.37 16.37 18.55
N ARG A 174 -11.29 17.16 18.43
CA ARG A 174 -10.51 17.24 17.19
C ARG A 174 -9.87 15.90 16.83
N PHE A 175 -9.38 15.17 17.83
CA PHE A 175 -8.88 13.81 17.65
C PHE A 175 -9.99 12.88 17.16
N ASN A 176 -11.15 12.89 17.80
CA ASN A 176 -12.28 12.02 17.43
C ASN A 176 -12.77 12.32 16.02
N GLU A 177 -12.98 13.59 15.65
CA GLU A 177 -13.38 13.99 14.30
C GLU A 177 -12.34 13.55 13.25
N ARG A 178 -11.04 13.69 13.53
CA ARG A 178 -9.99 13.29 12.58
C ARG A 178 -9.85 11.79 12.46
N VAL A 179 -9.95 11.05 13.57
CA VAL A 179 -9.95 9.59 13.57
C VAL A 179 -11.16 9.08 12.80
N GLU A 180 -12.35 9.60 13.10
CA GLU A 180 -13.58 9.18 12.42
C GLU A 180 -13.54 9.51 10.91
N ALA A 181 -13.02 10.68 10.53
CA ALA A 181 -12.91 11.06 9.12
C ALA A 181 -11.78 10.31 8.37
N GLN A 182 -10.52 10.44 8.80
CA GLN A 182 -9.38 9.90 8.04
C GLN A 182 -9.15 8.40 8.26
N PHE A 183 -9.40 7.89 9.47
CA PHE A 183 -9.31 6.45 9.72
C PHE A 183 -10.54 5.74 9.17
N GLY A 184 -11.73 6.34 9.30
CA GLY A 184 -12.96 5.84 8.72
C GLY A 184 -12.89 5.71 7.20
N GLU A 185 -12.53 6.79 6.48
CA GLU A 185 -12.45 6.78 5.01
C GLU A 185 -11.42 5.76 4.50
N ASN A 186 -10.24 5.66 5.15
CA ASN A 186 -9.25 4.66 4.77
C ASN A 186 -9.69 3.22 5.11
N MET A 187 -10.41 3.00 6.21
CA MET A 187 -10.99 1.68 6.53
C MET A 187 -12.12 1.31 5.56
N THR A 188 -12.92 2.28 5.10
CA THR A 188 -13.91 2.05 4.05
C THR A 188 -13.23 1.65 2.74
N ARG A 189 -12.19 2.38 2.32
CA ARG A 189 -11.39 2.00 1.14
C ARG A 189 -10.73 0.63 1.27
N PHE A 190 -10.20 0.32 2.45
CA PHE A 190 -9.66 -1.00 2.74
C PHE A 190 -10.74 -2.08 2.60
N GLY A 191 -11.93 -1.86 3.16
CA GLY A 191 -13.08 -2.77 3.04
C GLY A 191 -13.55 -2.95 1.60
N GLU A 192 -13.59 -1.88 0.80
CA GLU A 192 -13.95 -1.95 -0.63
C GLU A 192 -12.93 -2.75 -1.45
N ASN A 193 -11.63 -2.51 -1.23
CA ASN A 193 -10.57 -3.28 -1.88
C ASN A 193 -10.62 -4.76 -1.48
N PHE A 194 -10.92 -5.05 -0.21
CA PHE A 194 -11.07 -6.41 0.29
C PHE A 194 -12.31 -7.12 -0.28
N ALA A 195 -13.42 -6.39 -0.45
CA ALA A 195 -14.63 -6.91 -1.08
C ALA A 195 -14.41 -7.23 -2.57
N GLN A 196 -13.68 -6.37 -3.30
CA GLN A 196 -13.28 -6.68 -4.68
C GLN A 196 -12.37 -7.90 -4.76
N PHE A 197 -11.45 -8.03 -3.81
CA PHE A 197 -10.59 -9.21 -3.72
C PHE A 197 -11.40 -10.50 -3.48
N ASP A 198 -12.34 -10.48 -2.53
CA ASP A 198 -13.23 -11.61 -2.25
C ASP A 198 -14.06 -12.02 -3.47
N ALA A 199 -14.63 -11.05 -4.19
CA ALA A 199 -15.37 -11.28 -5.42
C ALA A 199 -14.49 -11.90 -6.53
N MET A 200 -13.24 -11.47 -6.64
CA MET A 200 -12.29 -12.04 -7.60
C MET A 200 -11.96 -13.49 -7.26
N VAL A 201 -11.71 -13.80 -5.98
CA VAL A 201 -11.44 -15.16 -5.49
C VAL A 201 -12.65 -16.07 -5.70
N ALA A 202 -13.87 -15.60 -5.41
CA ALA A 202 -15.10 -16.35 -5.63
C ALA A 202 -15.30 -16.66 -7.13
N THR A 203 -15.08 -15.68 -8.00
CA THR A 203 -15.16 -15.88 -9.45
C THR A 203 -14.14 -16.90 -9.93
N LEU A 204 -12.89 -16.81 -9.47
CA LEU A 204 -11.83 -17.70 -9.88
C LEU A 204 -12.04 -19.13 -9.37
N SER A 205 -12.55 -19.29 -8.15
CA SER A 205 -12.95 -20.59 -7.60
C SER A 205 -14.10 -21.22 -8.42
N LYS A 206 -15.08 -20.43 -8.85
CA LYS A 206 -16.16 -20.90 -9.71
C LYS A 206 -15.64 -21.36 -11.08
N GLU A 207 -14.79 -20.56 -11.71
CA GLU A 207 -14.16 -20.93 -13.00
C GLU A 207 -13.27 -22.16 -12.86
N TYR A 208 -12.55 -22.31 -11.74
CA TYR A 208 -11.75 -23.49 -11.44
C TYR A 208 -12.61 -24.76 -11.43
N LYS A 209 -13.75 -24.70 -10.73
CA LYS A 209 -14.66 -25.84 -10.59
C LYS A 209 -15.33 -26.19 -11.93
N ALA A 210 -15.79 -25.19 -12.67
CA ALA A 210 -16.36 -25.39 -14.01
C ALA A 210 -15.32 -25.95 -15.00
N HIS A 211 -14.05 -25.56 -14.83
CA HIS A 211 -12.95 -26.10 -15.60
C HIS A 211 -12.64 -27.55 -15.26
N GLU A 212 -12.60 -27.91 -13.97
CA GLU A 212 -12.43 -29.29 -13.50
C GLU A 212 -13.49 -30.22 -14.13
N GLU A 213 -14.76 -29.82 -14.06
CA GLU A 213 -15.88 -30.54 -14.70
C GLU A 213 -15.69 -30.68 -16.23
N ARG A 214 -15.21 -29.62 -16.91
CA ARG A 214 -14.92 -29.68 -18.35
C ARG A 214 -13.78 -30.66 -18.68
N VAL A 215 -12.72 -30.69 -17.88
CA VAL A 215 -11.58 -31.60 -18.09
C VAL A 215 -12.00 -33.05 -17.82
N GLU A 216 -12.78 -33.28 -16.78
CA GLU A 216 -13.34 -34.61 -16.48
C GLU A 216 -14.24 -35.10 -17.62
N TYR A 217 -15.17 -34.25 -18.08
CA TYR A 217 -16.03 -34.52 -19.24
C TYR A 217 -15.20 -34.84 -20.51
N TRP A 218 -14.18 -34.03 -20.81
CA TRP A 218 -13.33 -34.25 -21.97
C TRP A 218 -12.51 -35.53 -21.85
N SER A 219 -12.00 -35.84 -20.65
CA SER A 219 -11.24 -37.06 -20.38
C SER A 219 -12.11 -38.30 -20.54
N GLU A 220 -13.34 -38.29 -20.03
CA GLU A 220 -14.29 -39.40 -20.14
C GLU A 220 -14.71 -39.64 -21.59
N HIS A 221 -14.95 -38.57 -22.35
CA HIS A 221 -15.33 -38.68 -23.77
C HIS A 221 -14.17 -38.94 -24.72
N CYS A 222 -12.91 -38.76 -24.30
CA CYS A 222 -11.74 -39.05 -25.12
C CYS A 222 -11.64 -40.54 -25.48
N ASP A 223 -11.90 -41.44 -24.52
CA ASP A 223 -11.92 -42.88 -24.80
C ASP A 223 -13.05 -43.25 -25.77
N THR A 224 -14.22 -42.61 -25.62
CA THR A 224 -15.35 -42.79 -26.54
C THR A 224 -15.00 -42.32 -27.96
N ALA A 225 -14.31 -41.19 -28.11
CA ALA A 225 -13.86 -40.68 -29.40
C ALA A 225 -12.82 -41.60 -30.06
N VAL A 226 -11.87 -42.12 -29.28
CA VAL A 226 -10.88 -43.11 -29.75
C VAL A 226 -11.57 -44.40 -30.18
N ILE A 227 -12.53 -44.91 -29.40
CA ILE A 227 -13.33 -46.10 -29.77
C ILE A 227 -14.11 -45.84 -31.07
N GLY A 228 -14.73 -44.67 -31.20
CA GLY A 228 -15.44 -44.25 -32.40
C GLY A 228 -14.56 -44.20 -33.64
N MET A 229 -13.33 -43.66 -33.53
CA MET A 229 -12.35 -43.67 -34.63
C MET A 229 -11.95 -45.09 -35.05
N VAL A 230 -11.73 -45.99 -34.08
CA VAL A 230 -11.44 -47.41 -34.36
C VAL A 230 -12.64 -48.12 -35.02
N GLN A 231 -13.85 -47.67 -34.73
CA GLN A 231 -15.07 -48.23 -35.32
C GLN A 231 -15.24 -47.77 -36.77
N VAL A 232 -15.05 -46.47 -37.06
CA VAL A 232 -15.03 -45.93 -38.43
C VAL A 232 -13.94 -46.59 -39.28
N ALA A 233 -12.77 -46.87 -38.68
CA ALA A 233 -11.70 -47.61 -39.35
C ALA A 233 -12.15 -49.01 -39.79
N ARG A 234 -12.83 -49.75 -38.91
CA ARG A 234 -13.38 -51.07 -39.22
C ARG A 234 -14.46 -51.00 -40.30
N ASP A 235 -15.35 -50.02 -40.22
CA ASP A 235 -16.39 -49.83 -41.23
C ASP A 235 -15.78 -49.52 -42.60
N LEU A 236 -14.73 -48.68 -42.67
CA LEU A 236 -13.98 -48.41 -43.89
C LEU A 236 -13.28 -49.65 -44.44
N GLN A 237 -12.70 -50.49 -43.57
CA GLN A 237 -12.07 -51.75 -43.97
C GLN A 237 -13.11 -52.73 -44.55
N GLN A 238 -14.30 -52.79 -43.95
CA GLN A 238 -15.39 -53.62 -44.44
C GLN A 238 -15.93 -53.13 -45.80
N VAL A 239 -16.05 -51.81 -45.97
CA VAL A 239 -16.40 -51.18 -47.26
C VAL A 239 -15.35 -51.52 -48.31
N HIS A 240 -14.06 -51.39 -47.99
CA HIS A 240 -12.97 -51.77 -48.89
C HIS A 240 -13.08 -53.25 -49.33
N GLN A 241 -13.35 -54.15 -48.39
CA GLN A 241 -13.48 -55.58 -48.69
C GLN A 241 -14.67 -55.89 -49.59
N GLN A 242 -15.83 -55.25 -49.37
CA GLN A 242 -16.98 -55.38 -50.28
C GLN A 242 -16.69 -54.78 -51.66
N LEU A 243 -15.94 -53.68 -51.72
CA LEU A 243 -15.52 -53.09 -53.00
C LEU A 243 -14.56 -54.02 -53.77
N ALA A 244 -13.76 -54.85 -53.09
CA ALA A 244 -12.86 -55.80 -53.74
C ALA A 244 -13.59 -56.94 -54.50
N GLU A 245 -14.86 -57.23 -54.18
CA GLU A 245 -15.67 -58.25 -54.86
C GLU A 245 -16.37 -57.74 -56.13
N VAL A 246 -16.49 -56.42 -56.27
CA VAL A 246 -17.19 -55.77 -57.41
C VAL A 246 -16.56 -56.09 -58.78
N PRO A 247 -15.22 -56.14 -58.95
CA PRO A 247 -14.61 -56.54 -60.22
C PRO A 247 -15.00 -57.94 -60.70
N GLN A 248 -15.11 -58.93 -59.80
CA GLN A 248 -15.52 -60.29 -60.16
C GLN A 248 -16.98 -60.34 -60.65
N PHE A 249 -17.86 -59.55 -60.03
CA PHE A 249 -19.23 -59.38 -60.51
C PHE A 249 -19.26 -58.77 -61.93
N PHE A 250 -18.40 -57.80 -62.21
CA PHE A 250 -18.28 -57.19 -63.55
C PHE A 250 -17.73 -58.16 -64.61
N GLU A 251 -16.74 -58.99 -64.28
CA GLU A 251 -16.27 -60.06 -65.17
C GLU A 251 -17.39 -61.04 -65.54
N GLY A 252 -18.22 -61.42 -64.55
CA GLY A 252 -19.40 -62.27 -64.78
C GLY A 252 -20.41 -61.66 -65.75
N MET A 253 -20.67 -60.35 -65.66
CA MET A 253 -21.56 -59.65 -66.60
C MET A 253 -20.99 -59.57 -68.02
N GLN A 254 -19.68 -59.37 -68.18
CA GLN A 254 -19.05 -59.38 -69.51
C GLN A 254 -19.13 -60.76 -70.16
N GLY A 255 -18.94 -61.84 -69.38
CA GLY A 255 -19.14 -63.21 -69.84
C GLY A 255 -20.55 -63.44 -70.35
N PHE A 256 -21.56 -63.06 -69.57
CA PHE A 256 -22.97 -63.15 -69.98
C PHE A 256 -23.26 -62.37 -71.28
N GLY A 257 -22.70 -61.16 -71.43
CA GLY A 257 -22.88 -60.37 -72.65
C GLY A 257 -22.23 -60.99 -73.90
N LYS A 258 -21.15 -61.76 -73.72
CA LYS A 258 -20.55 -62.53 -74.81
C LYS A 258 -21.45 -63.71 -75.20
N ASP A 259 -21.96 -64.45 -74.23
CA ASP A 259 -22.85 -65.60 -74.45
C ASP A 259 -24.14 -65.19 -75.18
N VAL A 260 -24.74 -64.06 -74.80
CA VAL A 260 -25.92 -63.49 -75.48
C VAL A 260 -25.62 -63.16 -76.94
N ARG A 261 -24.44 -62.57 -77.23
CA ARG A 261 -24.03 -62.26 -78.61
C ARG A 261 -23.84 -63.52 -79.46
N GLU A 262 -23.19 -64.53 -78.91
CA GLU A 262 -22.96 -65.80 -79.60
C GLU A 262 -24.28 -66.55 -79.87
N GLN A 263 -25.18 -66.61 -78.87
CA GLN A 263 -26.53 -67.18 -79.08
C GLN A 263 -27.32 -66.43 -80.16
N MET A 264 -27.25 -65.10 -80.19
CA MET A 264 -27.95 -64.30 -81.20
C MET A 264 -27.37 -64.48 -82.60
N GLN A 265 -26.05 -64.60 -82.75
CA GLN A 265 -25.44 -64.93 -84.04
C GLN A 265 -25.90 -66.31 -84.54
N ALA A 266 -25.95 -67.30 -83.64
CA ALA A 266 -26.47 -68.62 -83.97
C ALA A 266 -27.95 -68.56 -84.40
N LEU A 267 -28.77 -67.75 -83.71
CA LEU A 267 -30.18 -67.53 -84.05
C LEU A 267 -30.32 -66.87 -85.43
N ASN A 268 -29.48 -65.87 -85.74
CA ASN A 268 -29.52 -65.15 -87.02
C ASN A 268 -29.16 -66.09 -88.19
N VAL A 269 -28.12 -66.91 -88.04
CA VAL A 269 -27.76 -67.95 -89.03
C VAL A 269 -28.90 -68.95 -89.23
N GLN A 270 -29.63 -69.29 -88.16
CA GLN A 270 -30.77 -70.19 -88.24
C GLN A 270 -31.97 -69.55 -88.95
N LEU A 271 -32.24 -68.26 -88.73
CA LEU A 271 -33.27 -67.51 -89.46
C LEU A 271 -32.92 -67.33 -90.95
N GLU A 272 -31.65 -67.11 -91.29
CA GLU A 272 -31.20 -67.03 -92.68
C GLU A 272 -31.37 -68.36 -93.41
N ARG A 273 -31.12 -69.49 -92.74
CA ARG A 273 -31.44 -70.83 -93.25
C ARG A 273 -32.95 -71.01 -93.49
N TYR A 274 -33.82 -70.47 -92.62
CA TYR A 274 -35.27 -70.49 -92.85
C TYR A 274 -35.67 -69.62 -94.05
N GLY A 275 -35.02 -68.47 -94.26
CA GLY A 275 -35.23 -67.64 -95.46
C GLY A 275 -34.86 -68.36 -96.75
N GLN A 276 -33.81 -69.18 -96.74
CA GLN A 276 -33.45 -70.03 -97.89
C GLN A 276 -34.46 -71.14 -98.18
N VAL A 277 -35.15 -71.67 -97.17
CA VAL A 277 -36.26 -72.62 -97.37
C VAL A 277 -37.40 -71.98 -98.15
N SER A 278 -37.70 -70.68 -97.92
CA SER A 278 -38.67 -69.92 -98.73
C SER A 278 -38.25 -69.85 -100.20
N ALA A 279 -36.96 -69.56 -100.47
CA ALA A 279 -36.43 -69.53 -101.83
C ALA A 279 -36.46 -70.92 -102.52
N GLN A 280 -36.26 -71.99 -101.76
CA GLN A 280 -36.32 -73.36 -102.27
C GLN A 280 -37.77 -73.83 -102.52
N VAL A 281 -38.76 -73.28 -101.80
CA VAL A 281 -40.19 -73.52 -102.06
C VAL A 281 -40.64 -72.90 -103.40
N GLN A 282 -39.99 -71.81 -103.86
CA GLN A 282 -40.23 -71.20 -105.18
C GLN A 282 -39.84 -72.10 -106.36
N GLU A 283 -38.87 -73.01 -106.18
CA GLU A 283 -38.35 -73.87 -107.25
C GLU A 283 -39.18 -75.16 -107.45
N VAL A 284 -40.00 -75.56 -106.46
CA VAL A 284 -40.60 -76.91 -106.43
C VAL A 284 -42.09 -76.94 -106.82
N MET A 285 -42.75 -75.82 -107.11
CA MET A 285 -44.23 -75.80 -107.09
C MET A 285 -44.93 -75.13 -108.29
N PRO A 286 -45.14 -75.82 -109.43
CA PRO A 286 -45.88 -75.27 -110.57
C PRO A 286 -47.42 -75.27 -110.42
N GLN A 287 -48.04 -75.27 -109.22
CA GLN A 287 -49.51 -75.50 -109.10
C GLN A 287 -50.38 -74.64 -108.15
N LEU A 288 -49.92 -73.56 -107.51
CA LEU A 288 -50.83 -72.73 -106.68
C LEU A 288 -50.61 -71.22 -106.87
N GLY A 289 -51.30 -70.63 -107.86
CA GLY A 289 -51.06 -69.25 -108.33
C GLY A 289 -51.49 -68.10 -107.40
N ASP A 290 -52.63 -68.17 -106.70
CA ASP A 290 -53.20 -66.94 -106.11
C ASP A 290 -53.13 -66.84 -104.57
N ARG A 291 -53.26 -67.95 -103.82
CA ARG A 291 -53.14 -67.92 -102.35
C ARG A 291 -51.70 -67.91 -101.84
N ILE A 292 -50.75 -68.33 -102.67
CA ILE A 292 -49.32 -68.29 -102.36
C ILE A 292 -48.77 -66.87 -102.51
N ALA A 293 -49.26 -66.06 -103.45
CA ALA A 293 -48.80 -64.69 -103.61
C ALA A 293 -49.00 -63.84 -102.34
N GLN A 294 -50.19 -63.89 -101.73
CA GLN A 294 -50.46 -63.20 -100.45
C GLN A 294 -49.67 -63.78 -99.27
N PHE A 295 -49.40 -65.10 -99.28
CA PHE A 295 -48.62 -65.75 -98.21
C PHE A 295 -47.11 -65.45 -98.33
N VAL A 296 -46.59 -65.40 -99.57
CA VAL A 296 -45.21 -65.04 -99.88
C VAL A 296 -44.96 -63.56 -99.59
N GLU A 297 -45.89 -62.68 -99.95
CA GLU A 297 -45.81 -61.25 -99.61
C GLU A 297 -45.87 -61.02 -98.09
N GLY A 298 -46.69 -61.80 -97.37
CA GLY A 298 -46.72 -61.80 -95.90
C GLY A 298 -45.43 -62.30 -95.25
N ILE A 299 -44.79 -63.33 -95.81
CA ILE A 299 -43.47 -63.82 -95.36
C ILE A 299 -42.37 -62.82 -95.66
N ASP A 300 -42.40 -62.14 -96.81
CA ASP A 300 -41.37 -61.16 -97.17
C ASP A 300 -41.47 -59.91 -96.28
N VAL A 301 -42.70 -59.46 -95.96
CA VAL A 301 -42.93 -58.39 -94.97
C VAL A 301 -42.50 -58.83 -93.57
N VAL A 302 -42.83 -60.05 -93.13
CA VAL A 302 -42.37 -60.58 -91.83
C VAL A 302 -40.86 -60.75 -91.80
N GLN A 303 -40.23 -61.24 -92.86
CA GLN A 303 -38.80 -61.40 -92.99
C GLN A 303 -38.10 -60.03 -93.01
N GLN A 304 -38.62 -59.05 -93.75
CA GLN A 304 -38.03 -57.72 -93.86
C GLN A 304 -38.20 -56.94 -92.56
N VAL A 305 -39.38 -56.96 -91.93
CA VAL A 305 -39.62 -56.32 -90.63
C VAL A 305 -38.80 -57.03 -89.56
N MET A 306 -38.84 -58.35 -89.45
CA MET A 306 -38.12 -59.09 -88.41
C MET A 306 -36.60 -59.00 -88.60
N THR A 307 -36.08 -59.05 -89.83
CA THR A 307 -34.64 -58.88 -90.08
C THR A 307 -34.20 -57.44 -89.85
N SER A 308 -35.00 -56.44 -90.25
CA SER A 308 -34.67 -55.03 -90.03
C SER A 308 -34.74 -54.65 -88.55
N ASP A 309 -35.80 -55.07 -87.86
CA ASP A 309 -36.02 -54.75 -86.44
C ASP A 309 -35.06 -55.54 -85.54
N MET A 310 -34.72 -56.78 -85.92
CA MET A 310 -33.66 -57.56 -85.25
C MET A 310 -32.26 -57.01 -85.58
N LYS A 311 -31.98 -56.54 -86.80
CA LYS A 311 -30.72 -55.86 -87.14
C LYS A 311 -30.59 -54.53 -86.39
N GLN A 312 -31.67 -53.77 -86.25
CA GLN A 312 -31.69 -52.53 -85.50
C GLN A 312 -31.53 -52.80 -83.99
N SER A 313 -32.19 -53.83 -83.47
CA SER A 313 -31.96 -54.32 -82.10
C SER A 313 -30.52 -54.81 -81.90
N LEU A 314 -29.90 -55.46 -82.88
CA LEU A 314 -28.51 -55.89 -82.83
C LEU A 314 -27.55 -54.70 -82.79
N VAL A 315 -27.78 -53.67 -83.59
CA VAL A 315 -26.98 -52.44 -83.56
C VAL A 315 -27.17 -51.73 -82.22
N SER A 316 -28.40 -51.66 -81.70
CA SER A 316 -28.70 -51.08 -80.40
C SER A 316 -28.05 -51.86 -79.25
N ILE A 317 -28.13 -53.19 -79.24
CA ILE A 317 -27.48 -54.06 -78.24
C ILE A 317 -25.96 -53.98 -78.35
N ALA A 318 -25.40 -53.92 -79.56
CA ALA A 318 -23.97 -53.77 -79.76
C ALA A 318 -23.47 -52.40 -79.25
N GLN A 319 -24.17 -51.31 -79.58
CA GLN A 319 -23.85 -49.97 -79.06
C GLN A 319 -24.04 -49.89 -77.55
N GLN A 320 -25.11 -50.45 -76.98
CA GLN A 320 -25.31 -50.51 -75.54
C GLN A 320 -24.24 -51.35 -74.86
N SER A 321 -23.82 -52.48 -75.44
CA SER A 321 -22.74 -53.31 -74.91
C SER A 321 -21.39 -52.61 -74.95
N GLU A 322 -21.12 -51.79 -75.97
CA GLU A 322 -19.89 -50.99 -76.08
C GLU A 322 -19.88 -49.85 -75.04
N LEU A 323 -21.01 -49.17 -74.86
CA LEU A 323 -21.21 -48.17 -73.80
C LEU A 323 -21.09 -48.81 -72.40
N LEU A 324 -21.68 -50.00 -72.19
CA LEU A 324 -21.52 -50.77 -70.96
C LEU A 324 -20.06 -51.15 -70.73
N GLY A 325 -19.35 -51.61 -71.77
CA GLY A 325 -17.92 -51.90 -71.68
C GLY A 325 -17.10 -50.69 -71.25
N ALA A 326 -17.35 -49.52 -71.86
CA ALA A 326 -16.68 -48.27 -71.50
C ALA A 326 -17.01 -47.83 -70.05
N GLN A 327 -18.27 -47.98 -69.61
CA GLN A 327 -18.66 -47.70 -68.23
C GLN A 327 -18.02 -48.68 -67.23
N ILE A 328 -17.96 -49.98 -67.55
CA ILE A 328 -17.31 -50.99 -66.72
C ILE A 328 -15.81 -50.70 -66.58
N GLN A 329 -15.16 -50.24 -67.65
CA GLN A 329 -13.74 -49.90 -67.63
C GLN A 329 -13.47 -48.61 -66.83
N ALA A 330 -14.34 -47.61 -66.95
CA ALA A 330 -14.29 -46.39 -66.14
C ALA A 330 -14.51 -46.68 -64.64
N VAL A 331 -15.47 -47.55 -64.32
CA VAL A 331 -15.71 -48.02 -62.95
C VAL A 331 -14.52 -48.82 -62.44
N SER A 332 -14.00 -49.78 -63.20
CA SER A 332 -12.79 -50.56 -62.82
C SER A 332 -11.58 -49.66 -62.55
N GLY A 333 -11.33 -48.65 -63.38
CA GLY A 333 -10.23 -47.70 -63.14
C GLY A 333 -10.43 -46.81 -61.90
N ALA A 334 -11.68 -46.48 -61.57
CA ALA A 334 -12.01 -45.81 -60.30
C ALA A 334 -11.81 -46.74 -59.09
N PHE A 335 -12.16 -48.03 -59.24
CA PHE A 335 -11.96 -49.07 -58.24
C PHE A 335 -10.49 -49.38 -58.00
N GLU A 336 -9.65 -49.41 -59.03
CA GLU A 336 -8.21 -49.66 -58.89
C GLU A 336 -7.52 -48.54 -58.10
N LYS A 337 -7.92 -47.29 -58.34
CA LYS A 337 -7.49 -46.15 -57.51
C LYS A 337 -7.98 -46.25 -56.07
N MET A 338 -9.23 -46.68 -55.85
CA MET A 338 -9.79 -46.89 -54.51
C MET A 338 -9.13 -48.08 -53.78
N SER A 339 -8.75 -49.13 -54.51
CA SER A 339 -8.05 -50.31 -54.00
C SER A 339 -6.61 -50.02 -53.58
N SER A 340 -6.01 -48.94 -54.08
CA SER A 340 -4.67 -48.51 -53.64
C SER A 340 -4.64 -47.94 -52.22
N LEU A 341 -5.81 -47.68 -51.62
CA LEU A 341 -5.98 -47.52 -50.17
C LEU A 341 -5.95 -48.93 -49.54
N ASP A 342 -4.75 -49.49 -49.39
CA ASP A 342 -4.55 -50.78 -48.72
C ASP A 342 -4.99 -50.72 -47.24
N ALA A 343 -5.38 -51.87 -46.69
CA ALA A 343 -5.78 -52.00 -45.29
C ALA A 343 -4.68 -51.50 -44.33
N ASP A 344 -3.42 -51.73 -44.69
CA ASP A 344 -2.26 -51.24 -43.93
C ASP A 344 -2.17 -49.71 -43.92
N PHE A 345 -2.56 -49.05 -45.02
CA PHE A 345 -2.57 -47.59 -45.09
C PHE A 345 -3.68 -46.99 -44.20
N ILE A 346 -4.89 -47.57 -44.23
CA ILE A 346 -5.99 -47.14 -43.34
C ILE A 346 -5.62 -47.38 -41.88
N GLN A 347 -5.03 -48.53 -41.56
CA GLN A 347 -4.61 -48.85 -40.20
C GLN A 347 -3.50 -47.91 -39.71
N SER A 348 -2.55 -47.55 -40.58
CA SER A 348 -1.50 -46.57 -40.24
C SER A 348 -2.07 -45.18 -39.97
N LEU A 349 -3.01 -44.69 -40.78
CA LEU A 349 -3.67 -43.39 -40.60
C LEU A 349 -4.47 -43.34 -39.30
N VAL A 350 -5.15 -44.42 -38.95
CA VAL A 350 -5.93 -44.51 -37.71
C VAL A 350 -5.00 -44.52 -36.50
N GLN A 351 -3.92 -45.29 -36.56
CA GLN A 351 -2.96 -45.37 -35.48
C GLN A 351 -2.19 -44.04 -35.29
N GLU A 352 -1.84 -43.37 -36.38
CA GLU A 352 -1.26 -42.03 -36.38
C GLU A 352 -2.25 -40.98 -35.84
N SER A 353 -3.53 -41.05 -36.24
CA SER A 353 -4.57 -40.15 -35.72
C SER A 353 -4.81 -40.35 -34.22
N VAL A 354 -4.92 -41.60 -33.74
CA VAL A 354 -5.11 -41.92 -32.32
C VAL A 354 -3.91 -41.48 -31.49
N THR A 355 -2.68 -41.72 -31.97
CA THR A 355 -1.47 -41.31 -31.26
C THR A 355 -1.31 -39.79 -31.26
N THR A 356 -1.59 -39.12 -32.37
CA THR A 356 -1.58 -37.64 -32.46
C THR A 356 -2.63 -37.03 -31.55
N HIS A 357 -3.85 -37.58 -31.51
CA HIS A 357 -4.91 -37.11 -30.63
C HIS A 357 -4.54 -37.28 -29.15
N ARG A 358 -3.99 -38.45 -28.78
CA ARG A 358 -3.53 -38.73 -27.41
C ARG A 358 -2.41 -37.77 -26.98
N ASN A 359 -1.43 -37.54 -27.85
CA ASN A 359 -0.33 -36.63 -27.58
C ASN A 359 -0.81 -35.18 -27.47
N GLY A 360 -1.66 -34.74 -28.39
CA GLY A 360 -2.27 -33.41 -28.34
C GLY A 360 -3.07 -33.18 -27.07
N MET A 361 -3.77 -34.20 -26.57
CA MET A 361 -4.50 -34.13 -25.30
C MET A 361 -3.59 -34.06 -24.08
N GLN A 362 -2.51 -34.82 -24.08
CA GLN A 362 -1.52 -34.75 -23.01
C GLN A 362 -0.83 -33.38 -22.98
N GLU A 363 -0.53 -32.81 -24.15
CA GLU A 363 0.05 -31.48 -24.27
C GLU A 363 -0.93 -30.38 -23.83
N LEU A 364 -2.20 -30.46 -24.23
CA LEU A 364 -3.26 -29.57 -23.74
C LEU A 364 -3.38 -29.62 -22.21
N ALA A 365 -3.42 -30.82 -21.62
CA ALA A 365 -3.49 -30.98 -20.17
C ALA A 365 -2.27 -30.36 -19.45
N LEU A 366 -1.07 -30.55 -19.99
CA LEU A 366 0.16 -29.96 -19.45
C LEU A 366 0.19 -28.43 -19.60
N GLN A 367 -0.23 -27.92 -20.75
CA GLN A 367 -0.33 -26.48 -21.01
C GLN A 367 -1.35 -25.86 -20.05
N GLN A 368 -2.52 -26.48 -19.88
CA GLN A 368 -3.58 -26.07 -18.95
C GLN A 368 -3.08 -26.01 -17.50
N ALA A 369 -2.33 -27.03 -17.06
CA ALA A 369 -1.75 -27.08 -15.72
C ALA A 369 -0.71 -25.97 -15.50
N ARG A 370 0.08 -25.62 -16.52
CA ARG A 370 1.00 -24.48 -16.47
C ARG A 370 0.26 -23.15 -16.36
N THR A 371 -0.75 -22.90 -17.21
CA THR A 371 -1.55 -21.68 -17.12
C THR A 371 -2.23 -21.56 -15.76
N HIS A 372 -2.68 -22.67 -15.17
CA HIS A 372 -3.24 -22.67 -13.82
C HIS A 372 -2.21 -22.24 -12.77
N LYS A 373 -1.00 -22.80 -12.85
CA LYS A 373 0.09 -22.44 -11.96
C LYS A 373 0.47 -20.97 -12.08
N GLU A 374 0.58 -20.45 -13.31
CA GLU A 374 0.87 -19.04 -13.57
C GLU A 374 -0.22 -18.12 -13.02
N MET A 375 -1.49 -18.51 -13.15
CA MET A 375 -2.61 -17.74 -12.61
C MET A 375 -2.60 -17.72 -11.07
N VAL A 376 -2.29 -18.85 -10.43
CA VAL A 376 -2.12 -18.94 -8.96
C VAL A 376 -0.93 -18.10 -8.47
N ASP A 377 0.19 -18.13 -9.20
CA ASP A 377 1.36 -17.31 -8.90
C ASP A 377 1.05 -15.82 -9.05
N ALA A 378 0.30 -15.42 -10.09
CA ALA A 378 -0.17 -14.05 -10.28
C ALA A 378 -1.11 -13.59 -9.16
N LEU A 379 -2.06 -14.44 -8.75
CA LEU A 379 -2.94 -14.18 -7.61
C LEU A 379 -2.15 -13.99 -6.31
N SER A 380 -1.19 -14.89 -6.06
CA SER A 380 -0.32 -14.80 -4.89
C SER A 380 0.53 -13.52 -4.90
N HIS A 381 0.98 -13.09 -6.08
CA HIS A 381 1.69 -11.83 -6.24
C HIS A 381 0.80 -10.62 -5.94
N VAL A 382 -0.44 -10.59 -6.46
CA VAL A 382 -1.41 -9.52 -6.17
C VAL A 382 -1.74 -9.47 -4.68
N ILE A 383 -1.93 -10.62 -4.03
CA ILE A 383 -2.17 -10.71 -2.58
C ILE A 383 -0.99 -10.14 -1.80
N ARG A 384 0.23 -10.60 -2.08
CA ARG A 384 1.45 -10.10 -1.40
C ARG A 384 1.63 -8.61 -1.62
N LYS A 385 1.37 -8.11 -2.83
CA LYS A 385 1.47 -6.70 -3.15
C LYS A 385 0.43 -5.88 -2.38
N SER A 386 -0.83 -6.31 -2.38
CA SER A 386 -1.91 -5.63 -1.65
C SER A 386 -1.68 -5.61 -0.13
N ILE A 387 -1.18 -6.71 0.44
CA ILE A 387 -0.81 -6.78 1.86
C ILE A 387 0.40 -5.87 2.14
N GLY A 388 1.43 -5.89 1.31
CA GLY A 388 2.60 -5.03 1.48
C GLY A 388 2.27 -3.54 1.34
N ASP A 389 1.41 -3.17 0.38
CA ASP A 389 0.92 -1.80 0.21
C ASP A 389 0.05 -1.38 1.41
N SER A 390 -0.74 -2.30 1.96
CA SER A 390 -1.51 -2.08 3.19
C SER A 390 -0.61 -1.91 4.42
N GLU A 391 0.40 -2.75 4.62
CA GLU A 391 1.38 -2.63 5.72
C GLU A 391 2.11 -1.29 5.66
N ASN A 392 2.53 -0.86 4.47
CA ASN A 392 3.20 0.41 4.27
C ASN A 392 2.25 1.59 4.56
N THR A 393 0.99 1.50 4.14
CA THR A 393 -0.02 2.54 4.40
C THR A 393 -0.38 2.63 5.88
N ILE A 394 -0.56 1.48 6.55
CA ILE A 394 -0.80 1.40 7.99
C ILE A 394 0.41 1.96 8.77
N GLY A 395 1.63 1.61 8.37
CA GLY A 395 2.85 2.14 8.98
C GLY A 395 2.95 3.66 8.86
N LYS A 396 2.66 4.21 7.67
CA LYS A 396 2.61 5.66 7.46
C LYS A 396 1.52 6.34 8.28
N GLN A 397 0.34 5.73 8.41
CA GLN A 397 -0.71 6.26 9.29
C GLN A 397 -0.31 6.23 10.76
N TYR A 398 0.35 5.16 11.21
CA TYR A 398 0.82 5.05 12.58
C TYR A 398 1.83 6.16 12.91
N GLN A 399 2.81 6.39 12.02
CA GLN A 399 3.78 7.49 12.17
C GLN A 399 3.13 8.87 12.14
N LEU A 400 2.10 9.07 11.30
CA LEU A 400 1.35 10.33 11.25
C LEU A 400 0.60 10.58 12.56
N VAL A 401 -0.02 9.54 13.12
CA VAL A 401 -0.71 9.59 14.40
C VAL A 401 0.26 9.87 15.54
N GLU A 402 1.40 9.16 15.60
CA GLU A 402 2.44 9.35 16.61
C GLU A 402 2.95 10.79 16.60
N ARG A 403 3.34 11.29 15.43
CA ARG A 403 3.84 12.66 15.28
C ARG A 403 2.79 13.73 15.66
N ARG A 404 1.53 13.53 15.29
CA ARG A 404 0.43 14.44 15.67
C ARG A 404 0.14 14.41 17.17
N MET A 405 0.22 13.22 17.78
CA MET A 405 0.05 13.05 19.21
C MET A 405 1.18 13.73 19.97
N GLU A 406 2.41 13.63 19.46
CA GLU A 406 3.58 14.33 19.99
C GLU A 406 3.43 15.86 19.88
N GLU A 407 3.02 16.37 18.71
CA GLU A 407 2.73 17.80 18.49
C GLU A 407 1.64 18.33 19.46
N GLU A 408 0.57 17.56 19.71
CA GLU A 408 -0.48 17.97 20.66
C GLU A 408 -0.05 17.85 22.13
N ILE A 409 0.68 16.79 22.51
CA ILE A 409 1.24 16.66 23.86
C ILE A 409 2.20 17.82 24.14
N GLU A 410 3.05 18.17 23.19
CA GLU A 410 3.96 19.31 23.29
C GLU A 410 3.19 20.63 23.38
N GLY A 411 2.10 20.78 22.62
CA GLY A 411 1.18 21.91 22.72
C GLY A 411 0.57 22.07 24.12
N VAL A 412 0.05 20.98 24.70
CA VAL A 412 -0.51 20.97 26.06
C VAL A 412 0.56 21.27 27.11
N ILE A 413 1.74 20.65 27.02
CA ILE A 413 2.85 20.90 27.95
C ILE A 413 3.31 22.36 27.88
N SER A 414 3.38 22.93 26.68
CA SER A 414 3.74 24.33 26.47
C SER A 414 2.71 25.29 27.08
N ALA A 415 1.41 25.05 26.85
CA ALA A 415 0.33 25.82 27.46
C ALA A 415 0.35 25.72 28.99
N MET A 416 0.56 24.51 29.54
CA MET A 416 0.71 24.29 30.97
C MET A 416 1.95 25.00 31.54
N GLY A 417 3.07 24.98 30.82
CA GLY A 417 4.30 25.68 31.19
C GLY A 417 4.14 27.20 31.24
N GLN A 418 3.44 27.78 30.27
CA GLN A 418 3.10 29.20 30.27
C GLN A 418 2.17 29.57 31.44
N ALA A 419 1.16 28.75 31.71
CA ALA A 419 0.28 28.94 32.88
C ALA A 419 1.07 28.86 34.20
N LEU A 420 1.94 27.86 34.36
CA LEU A 420 2.81 27.69 35.54
C LEU A 420 3.80 28.85 35.73
N ALA A 421 4.39 29.36 34.64
CA ALA A 421 5.27 30.52 34.69
C ALA A 421 4.53 31.78 35.13
N ALA A 422 3.31 31.99 34.61
CA ALA A 422 2.45 33.10 35.03
C ALA A 422 2.11 33.02 36.54
N ILE A 423 1.78 31.82 37.03
CA ILE A 423 1.51 31.54 38.45
C ILE A 423 2.70 31.87 39.33
N SER A 424 3.86 31.30 39.00
CA SER A 424 5.09 31.49 39.79
C SER A 424 5.48 32.97 39.85
N GLY A 425 5.31 33.69 38.73
CA GLY A 425 5.56 35.14 38.66
C GLY A 425 4.57 35.98 39.48
N GLN A 426 3.32 35.56 39.60
CA GLN A 426 2.33 36.22 40.44
C GLN A 426 2.57 35.93 41.92
N PHE A 427 2.79 34.66 42.29
CA PHE A 427 3.15 34.25 43.65
C PHE A 427 4.40 34.96 44.17
N THR A 428 5.44 35.07 43.34
CA THR A 428 6.68 35.75 43.73
C THR A 428 6.45 37.25 43.99
N ARG A 429 5.55 37.88 43.23
CA ARG A 429 5.17 39.28 43.45
C ARG A 429 4.42 39.44 44.77
N ASP A 430 3.43 38.59 45.02
CA ASP A 430 2.62 38.65 46.24
C ASP A 430 3.49 38.37 47.48
N TYR A 431 4.40 37.39 47.39
CA TYR A 431 5.32 37.07 48.49
C TYR A 431 6.33 38.19 48.78
N ARG A 432 6.87 38.86 47.74
CA ARG A 432 7.69 40.07 47.92
C ARG A 432 6.92 41.20 48.59
N GLN A 433 5.66 41.39 48.20
CA GLN A 433 4.81 42.42 48.77
C GLN A 433 4.54 42.16 50.25
N LEU A 434 4.27 40.90 50.61
CA LEU A 434 4.07 40.47 52.00
C LEU A 434 5.34 40.63 52.84
N ILE A 435 6.49 40.20 52.35
CA ILE A 435 7.78 40.40 53.05
C ILE A 435 8.09 41.89 53.22
N GLY A 436 7.82 42.70 52.20
CA GLY A 436 7.99 44.15 52.28
C GLY A 436 7.09 44.79 53.34
N GLN A 437 5.86 44.28 53.54
CA GLN A 437 4.98 44.72 54.62
C GLN A 437 5.48 44.26 56.00
N MET A 438 5.95 43.01 56.12
CA MET A 438 6.56 42.46 57.34
C MET A 438 7.84 43.20 57.76
N GLN A 439 8.70 43.56 56.81
CA GLN A 439 9.93 44.33 57.10
C GLN A 439 9.60 45.74 57.60
N ARG A 440 8.63 46.43 57.00
CA ARG A 440 8.17 47.74 57.50
C ARG A 440 7.63 47.63 58.93
N LEU A 441 6.89 46.57 59.23
CA LEU A 441 6.42 46.26 60.59
C LEU A 441 7.57 45.98 61.56
N SER A 442 8.53 45.14 61.18
CA SER A 442 9.69 44.80 62.01
C SER A 442 10.58 46.02 62.26
N GLU A 443 10.81 46.86 61.25
CA GLU A 443 11.55 48.11 61.41
C GLU A 443 10.81 49.12 62.29
N SER A 444 9.47 49.13 62.26
CA SER A 444 8.67 49.95 63.17
C SER A 444 8.73 49.44 64.61
N ALA A 445 8.71 48.11 64.80
CA ALA A 445 8.81 47.47 66.12
C ALA A 445 10.21 47.57 66.74
N GLY A 446 11.28 47.39 65.94
CA GLY A 446 12.66 47.51 66.40
C GLY A 446 13.03 48.93 66.85
N ARG A 447 12.46 49.94 66.18
CA ARG A 447 12.59 51.35 66.59
C ARG A 447 11.90 51.65 67.91
N ALA A 448 10.74 51.03 68.18
CA ALA A 448 10.03 51.18 69.45
C ALA A 448 10.77 50.55 70.64
N GLN A 449 11.54 49.48 70.41
CA GLN A 449 12.23 48.73 71.48
C GLN A 449 13.57 49.36 71.89
N GLN A 450 14.27 50.02 70.96
CA GLN A 450 15.52 50.75 71.26
C GLN A 450 15.28 52.05 72.07
N GLN A 451 14.09 52.65 71.98
CA GLN A 451 13.73 53.82 72.81
C GLN A 451 13.41 53.48 74.27
N ALA A 452 13.25 52.19 74.63
CA ALA A 452 12.89 51.76 75.98
C ALA A 452 14.07 51.37 76.90
N HIS A 453 15.33 51.53 76.46
CA HIS A 453 16.52 50.99 77.16
C HIS A 453 17.68 51.98 77.30
N SER A 454 17.40 53.25 77.64
CA SER A 454 18.40 54.24 78.07
C SER A 454 18.32 54.43 79.60
N PRO A 455 19.38 54.15 80.40
CA PRO A 455 19.36 54.43 81.84
C PRO A 455 19.44 55.94 82.09
N ARG A 456 18.46 56.50 82.81
CA ARG A 456 18.56 57.85 83.39
C ARG A 456 19.59 57.83 84.52
N GLU A 457 20.79 58.32 84.25
CA GLU A 457 21.71 58.81 85.29
C GLU A 457 21.91 60.32 85.19
N GLU A 458 22.01 60.91 86.38
CA GLU A 458 22.49 62.24 86.78
C GLU A 458 21.56 63.47 86.80
N MET A 459 21.41 63.94 88.06
CA MET A 459 21.35 65.32 88.58
C MET A 459 20.13 66.18 88.21
N ALA A 460 19.52 66.98 89.09
CA ALA A 460 19.86 67.47 90.42
C ALA A 460 18.56 67.74 91.21
#